data_AF-A0A535RMW7-F1
#
_entry.id   AF-A0A535RMW7-F1
#
_cell.length_a   1.000
_cell.length_b   1.000
_cell.length_c   1.000
_cell.angle_alpha   90.00
_cell.angle_beta   90.00
_cell.angle_gamma   90.00
#
_symmetry.space_group_name_H-M   'P 1'
#
loop_
_entity.id
_entity.type
_entity.pdbx_description
1 polymer ?
#
loop_
_entity_poly.entity_id
_entity_poly.type
_entity_poly.pdbx_seq_one_letter_code
_entity_poly.pdbx_strand_id
1 'polypeptide(L)'
;MTTLLHVAFAAAVHSLLFVLLRGPARGGLPLDEWAAAFVRLIVLGGFAASLLATIAGARSGRQRELFVRDTIAMLALLLPLAFALTRGASRDEGGIILVVTLALRLAPSVMSFVAGAIPDTRVLALLAFAWYAPFAAWTLVTSYAQGDQPHFLLAAETLRTGSFDLTPLYRDGTLFAQLSGAKPTPDDLETHSLALPAGTRLPQGYVFPLLLLPGWIVAQRLGAELIVAGIAALAAAVAFELMRDVAQDRPATRVAWLCLAALAPFATLATHIYPNALGALLLVLAFRYAVTTPGPRPFAAGLAAGATFLLTPRDTLTAGLLLLWVVLARRPFAIRLAAGMGVMAIVAGAVDFLTMGVPLPFAGYVAGLFTFAQARESALWLRPDLGLLGMLFDRAFGLAGSAPWVFIGALGVIPLWRAQPRAAAALLLATIGTLGGLAFYRLWEGGWAPPNRYLVDVLPLWAPFVGAALAVARSVWERAVAAVFVAWSAIATIAFLAVPTWSYSAEESRLLEVLRPLPIDPLSWLPSFHVVGASPLPGAVALAVVLVGVAVFGTRRRLVTA
;
A
#
# COMPACT_ATOMS: atom_id res chain seq x y z
N MET A 1 19.41 -33.47 2.86
CA MET A 1 18.44 -34.38 2.22
C MET A 1 16.99 -33.97 2.52
N THR A 2 16.62 -33.73 3.78
CA THR A 2 15.26 -33.33 4.21
C THR A 2 14.69 -32.10 3.49
N THR A 3 15.50 -31.05 3.29
CA THR A 3 15.07 -29.84 2.57
C THR A 3 14.67 -30.09 1.11
N LEU A 4 15.48 -30.86 0.38
CA LEU A 4 15.21 -31.19 -1.02
C LEU A 4 13.95 -32.04 -1.16
N LEU A 5 13.74 -32.99 -0.22
CA LEU A 5 12.54 -33.81 -0.17
C LEU A 5 11.28 -32.97 0.07
N HIS A 6 11.33 -31.99 0.98
CA HIS A 6 10.19 -31.10 1.24
C HIS A 6 9.84 -30.24 0.02
N VAL A 7 10.86 -29.66 -0.63
CA VAL A 7 10.66 -28.86 -1.85
C VAL A 7 10.12 -29.72 -3.00
N ALA A 8 10.63 -30.95 -3.18
CA ALA A 8 10.14 -31.88 -4.18
C ALA A 8 8.70 -32.31 -3.91
N PHE A 9 8.36 -32.60 -2.65
CA PHE A 9 6.99 -32.91 -2.23
C PHE A 9 6.04 -31.74 -2.50
N ALA A 10 6.42 -30.53 -2.09
CA ALA A 10 5.64 -29.33 -2.39
C ALA A 10 5.45 -29.14 -3.90
N ALA A 11 6.51 -29.28 -4.70
CA ALA A 11 6.42 -29.20 -6.16
C ALA A 11 5.45 -30.25 -6.74
N ALA A 12 5.49 -31.49 -6.24
CA ALA A 12 4.60 -32.56 -6.69
C ALA A 12 3.13 -32.26 -6.37
N VAL A 13 2.82 -31.84 -5.13
CA VAL A 13 1.44 -31.51 -4.70
C VAL A 13 0.87 -30.35 -5.52
N HIS A 14 1.63 -29.28 -5.70
CA HIS A 14 1.18 -28.11 -6.46
C HIS A 14 1.06 -28.43 -7.95
N SER A 15 1.94 -29.27 -8.51
CA SER A 15 1.81 -29.76 -9.90
C SER A 15 0.58 -30.63 -10.09
N LEU A 16 0.25 -31.49 -9.13
CA LEU A 16 -0.96 -32.31 -9.18
C LEU A 16 -2.22 -31.44 -9.16
N LEU A 17 -2.29 -30.45 -8.26
CA LEU A 17 -3.41 -29.49 -8.22
C LEU A 17 -3.54 -28.72 -9.53
N PHE A 18 -2.42 -28.28 -10.12
CA PHE A 18 -2.42 -27.63 -11.42
C PHE A 18 -3.01 -28.52 -12.53
N VAL A 19 -2.77 -29.83 -12.49
CA VAL A 19 -3.33 -30.79 -13.45
C VAL A 19 -4.82 -31.06 -13.17
N LEU A 20 -5.20 -31.25 -11.91
CA LEU A 20 -6.58 -31.57 -11.53
C LEU A 20 -7.56 -30.42 -11.79
N LEU A 21 -7.08 -29.19 -11.69
CA LEU A 21 -7.89 -27.99 -11.84
C LEU A 21 -7.79 -27.36 -13.24
N ARG A 22 -7.19 -28.06 -14.21
CA ARG A 22 -6.95 -27.55 -15.58
C ARG A 22 -8.23 -27.57 -16.43
N GLY A 23 -8.72 -26.40 -16.82
CA GLY A 23 -9.44 -26.18 -18.08
C GLY A 23 -8.47 -26.00 -19.27
N PRO A 24 -8.90 -26.11 -20.54
CA PRO A 24 -8.03 -26.05 -21.71
C PRO A 24 -7.22 -24.76 -21.77
N ALA A 25 -5.91 -24.87 -22.02
CA ALA A 25 -4.99 -23.74 -22.09
C ALA A 25 -5.11 -23.01 -23.44
N ARG A 26 -5.74 -21.83 -23.46
CA ARG A 26 -5.55 -20.84 -24.51
C ARG A 26 -5.01 -19.55 -23.88
N GLY A 27 -4.06 -18.93 -24.57
CA GLY A 27 -3.30 -17.78 -24.08
C GLY A 27 -3.98 -16.47 -24.46
N GLY A 28 -3.98 -15.54 -23.51
CA GLY A 28 -4.71 -14.27 -23.57
C GLY A 28 -6.10 -14.45 -22.98
N LEU A 29 -6.22 -14.44 -21.66
CA LEU A 29 -7.49 -14.71 -21.00
C LEU A 29 -8.41 -13.48 -21.09
N PRO A 30 -9.51 -13.50 -21.87
CA PRO A 30 -10.65 -12.62 -21.58
C PRO A 30 -11.16 -12.88 -20.14
N LEU A 31 -11.94 -11.95 -19.59
CA LEU A 31 -12.53 -12.03 -18.23
C LEU A 31 -13.22 -13.38 -17.94
N ASP A 32 -13.60 -14.11 -18.98
CA ASP A 32 -14.30 -15.39 -18.93
C ASP A 32 -13.41 -16.59 -18.53
N GLU A 33 -12.07 -16.46 -18.55
CA GLU A 33 -11.14 -17.56 -18.23
C GLU A 33 -10.53 -17.47 -16.81
N TRP A 34 -11.14 -16.70 -15.90
CA TRP A 34 -10.66 -16.45 -14.54
C TRP A 34 -10.38 -17.72 -13.72
N ALA A 35 -11.12 -18.82 -13.96
CA ALA A 35 -10.92 -20.08 -13.25
C ALA A 35 -9.51 -20.66 -13.47
N ALA A 36 -8.98 -20.59 -14.69
CA ALA A 36 -7.63 -21.07 -14.99
C ALA A 36 -6.55 -20.22 -14.32
N ALA A 37 -6.77 -18.90 -14.21
CA ALA A 37 -5.89 -18.01 -13.49
C ALA A 37 -5.92 -18.28 -11.98
N PHE A 38 -7.12 -18.39 -11.38
CA PHE A 38 -7.30 -18.73 -9.97
C PHE A 38 -6.48 -19.96 -9.55
N VAL A 39 -6.57 -21.03 -10.33
CA VAL A 39 -5.80 -22.26 -10.13
C VAL A 39 -4.30 -22.03 -10.14
N ARG A 40 -3.80 -21.29 -11.13
CA ARG A 40 -2.36 -20.96 -11.24
C ARG A 40 -1.88 -20.18 -10.02
N LEU A 41 -2.68 -19.24 -9.53
CA LEU A 41 -2.32 -18.38 -8.39
C LEU A 41 -2.26 -19.16 -7.09
N ILE A 42 -3.18 -20.07 -6.86
CA ILE A 42 -3.15 -20.97 -5.70
C ILE A 42 -1.91 -21.87 -5.74
N VAL A 43 -1.62 -22.44 -6.91
CA VAL A 43 -0.47 -23.33 -7.11
C VAL A 43 0.84 -22.57 -6.86
N LEU A 44 1.01 -21.41 -7.50
CA LEU A 44 2.24 -20.62 -7.40
C LEU A 44 2.41 -19.99 -6.01
N GLY A 45 1.33 -19.40 -5.45
CA GLY A 45 1.36 -18.80 -4.13
C GLY A 45 1.54 -19.85 -3.01
N GLY A 46 0.88 -21.01 -3.14
CA GLY A 46 1.06 -22.13 -2.23
C GLY A 46 2.48 -22.69 -2.26
N PHE A 47 3.10 -22.78 -3.45
CA PHE A 47 4.49 -23.19 -3.60
C PHE A 47 5.46 -22.16 -3.02
N ALA A 48 5.22 -20.87 -3.27
CA ALA A 48 6.00 -19.78 -2.66
C ALA A 48 5.94 -19.84 -1.13
N ALA A 49 4.78 -20.15 -0.54
CA ALA A 49 4.66 -20.35 0.90
C ALA A 49 5.53 -21.51 1.43
N SER A 50 5.59 -22.65 0.72
CA SER A 50 6.48 -23.77 1.07
C SER A 50 7.96 -23.42 0.95
N LEU A 51 8.34 -22.67 -0.09
CA LEU A 51 9.71 -22.17 -0.24
C LEU A 51 10.08 -21.22 0.91
N LEU A 52 9.17 -20.31 1.28
CA LEU A 52 9.36 -19.41 2.43
C LEU A 52 9.48 -20.17 3.74
N ALA A 53 8.64 -21.17 4.01
CA ALA A 53 8.75 -21.99 5.21
C ALA A 53 10.11 -22.71 5.28
N THR A 54 10.63 -23.13 4.12
CA THR A 54 11.96 -23.73 3.99
C THR A 54 13.08 -22.74 4.30
N ILE A 55 13.05 -21.55 3.69
CA ILE A 55 14.03 -20.49 3.92
C ILE A 55 14.00 -20.03 5.38
N ALA A 56 12.81 -19.78 5.91
CA ALA A 56 12.57 -19.39 7.29
C ALA A 56 13.12 -20.45 8.27
N GLY A 57 12.81 -21.72 8.04
CA GLY A 57 13.26 -22.82 8.88
C GLY A 57 14.77 -23.00 8.87
N ALA A 58 15.40 -22.82 7.70
CA ALA A 58 16.85 -22.84 7.59
C ALA A 58 17.50 -21.67 8.35
N ARG A 59 16.93 -20.46 8.26
CA ARG A 59 17.44 -19.27 8.94
C ARG A 59 17.22 -19.30 10.45
N SER A 60 16.13 -19.90 10.91
CA SER A 60 15.77 -19.96 12.34
C SER A 60 16.31 -21.19 13.07
N GLY A 61 16.91 -22.15 12.37
CA GLY A 61 17.27 -23.46 12.92
C GLY A 61 16.07 -24.34 13.29
N ARG A 62 14.86 -24.04 12.78
CA ARG A 62 13.59 -24.75 13.10
C ARG A 62 12.98 -25.47 11.91
N GLN A 63 13.81 -26.00 11.03
CA GLN A 63 13.39 -26.63 9.77
C GLN A 63 12.29 -27.68 9.97
N ARG A 64 12.47 -28.62 10.90
CA ARG A 64 11.51 -29.71 11.15
C ARG A 64 10.14 -29.18 11.60
N GLU A 65 10.11 -28.23 12.53
CA GLU A 65 8.88 -27.61 13.04
C GLU A 65 8.13 -26.90 11.90
N LEU A 66 8.85 -26.13 11.09
CA LEU A 66 8.26 -25.39 9.97
C LEU A 66 7.80 -26.30 8.83
N PHE A 67 8.48 -27.41 8.55
CA PHE A 67 8.01 -28.40 7.57
C PHE A 67 6.72 -29.08 8.02
N VAL A 68 6.60 -29.44 9.31
CA VAL A 68 5.36 -30.01 9.86
C VAL A 68 4.22 -29.01 9.74
N ARG A 69 4.44 -27.75 10.15
CA ARG A 69 3.42 -26.70 10.04
C ARG A 69 3.04 -26.40 8.60
N ASP A 70 4.02 -26.34 7.68
CA ASP A 70 3.75 -26.13 6.25
C ASP A 70 2.93 -27.29 5.66
N THR A 71 3.27 -28.53 6.02
CA THR A 71 2.51 -29.72 5.59
C THR A 71 1.07 -29.67 6.10
N ILE A 72 0.84 -29.29 7.35
CA ILE A 72 -0.53 -29.09 7.88
C ILE A 72 -1.22 -27.96 7.13
N ALA A 73 -0.53 -26.85 6.88
CA ALA A 73 -1.09 -25.73 6.13
C ALA A 73 -1.41 -26.09 4.67
N MET A 74 -0.82 -27.14 4.08
CA MET A 74 -1.23 -27.64 2.75
C MET A 74 -2.68 -28.15 2.74
N LEU A 75 -3.26 -28.50 3.88
CA LEU A 75 -4.70 -28.82 3.97
C LEU A 75 -5.57 -27.62 3.55
N ALA A 76 -5.06 -26.38 3.62
CA ALA A 76 -5.77 -25.21 3.09
C ALA A 76 -6.02 -25.31 1.57
N LEU A 77 -5.23 -26.12 0.83
CA LEU A 77 -5.44 -26.39 -0.59
C LEU A 77 -6.70 -27.23 -0.86
N LEU A 78 -7.31 -27.82 0.16
CA LEU A 78 -8.62 -28.46 0.05
C LEU A 78 -9.73 -27.43 -0.18
N LEU A 79 -9.60 -26.19 0.30
CA LEU A 79 -10.58 -25.11 0.08
C LEU A 79 -10.78 -24.82 -1.42
N PRO A 80 -9.74 -24.50 -2.20
CA PRO A 80 -9.90 -24.26 -3.62
C PRO A 80 -10.28 -25.52 -4.42
N LEU A 81 -9.86 -26.70 -3.96
CA LEU A 81 -10.31 -27.96 -4.57
C LEU A 81 -11.81 -28.16 -4.37
N ALA A 82 -12.31 -28.00 -3.15
CA ALA A 82 -13.74 -28.09 -2.85
C ALA A 82 -14.53 -27.04 -3.63
N PHE A 83 -14.02 -25.81 -3.71
CA PHE A 83 -14.61 -24.74 -4.51
C PHE A 83 -14.69 -25.08 -5.99
N ALA A 84 -13.60 -25.59 -6.58
CA ALA A 84 -13.59 -25.98 -7.99
C ALA A 84 -14.57 -27.13 -8.30
N LEU A 85 -14.93 -27.94 -7.30
CA LEU A 85 -15.93 -29.01 -7.44
C LEU A 85 -17.37 -28.50 -7.30
N THR A 86 -17.61 -27.31 -6.72
CA THR A 86 -18.94 -26.71 -6.65
C THR A 86 -19.33 -26.09 -8.00
N ARG A 87 -20.42 -26.57 -8.61
CA ARG A 87 -20.95 -25.97 -9.84
C ARG A 87 -21.55 -24.60 -9.53
N GLY A 88 -21.16 -23.56 -10.28
CA GLY A 88 -21.78 -22.24 -10.23
C GLY A 88 -21.06 -21.19 -9.38
N ALA A 89 -19.80 -21.42 -9.01
CA ALA A 89 -19.05 -20.47 -8.22
C ALA A 89 -18.69 -19.20 -9.02
N SER A 90 -18.85 -18.04 -8.37
CA SER A 90 -18.54 -16.73 -8.97
C SER A 90 -17.06 -16.38 -8.85
N ARG A 91 -16.61 -15.47 -9.72
CA ARG A 91 -15.24 -14.94 -9.69
C ARG A 91 -14.89 -14.31 -8.34
N ASP A 92 -15.84 -13.58 -7.76
CA ASP A 92 -15.65 -12.84 -6.52
C ASP A 92 -15.47 -13.79 -5.32
N GLU A 93 -16.24 -14.89 -5.27
CA GLU A 93 -16.03 -15.98 -4.30
C GLU A 93 -14.67 -16.66 -4.49
N GLY A 94 -14.23 -16.83 -5.74
CA GLY A 94 -12.89 -17.32 -6.07
C GLY A 94 -11.81 -16.42 -5.47
N GLY A 95 -11.96 -15.10 -5.58
CA GLY A 95 -11.06 -14.13 -4.96
C GLY A 95 -10.98 -14.29 -3.44
N ILE A 96 -12.11 -14.46 -2.76
CA ILE A 96 -12.16 -14.67 -1.30
C ILE A 96 -11.39 -15.92 -0.91
N ILE A 97 -11.60 -17.02 -1.63
CA ILE A 97 -10.93 -18.30 -1.37
C ILE A 97 -9.44 -18.20 -1.66
N LEU A 98 -9.03 -17.46 -2.68
CA LEU A 98 -7.62 -17.17 -2.94
C LEU A 98 -6.98 -16.48 -1.72
N VAL A 99 -7.60 -15.40 -1.22
CA VAL A 99 -7.08 -14.65 -0.07
C VAL A 99 -6.96 -15.54 1.17
N VAL A 100 -8.02 -16.26 1.52
CA VAL A 100 -8.05 -17.13 2.70
C VAL A 100 -7.03 -18.27 2.57
N THR A 101 -6.94 -18.90 1.40
CA THR A 101 -5.96 -19.98 1.15
C THR A 101 -4.55 -19.46 1.32
N LEU A 102 -4.19 -18.33 0.73
CA LEU A 102 -2.85 -17.76 0.86
C LEU A 102 -2.53 -17.35 2.30
N ALA A 103 -3.49 -16.77 3.03
CA ALA A 103 -3.31 -16.41 4.43
C ALA A 103 -3.00 -17.66 5.29
N LEU A 104 -3.75 -18.75 5.10
CA LEU A 104 -3.51 -20.03 5.79
C LEU A 104 -2.18 -20.66 5.39
N ARG A 105 -1.82 -20.61 4.11
CA ARG A 105 -0.54 -21.15 3.60
C ARG A 105 0.67 -20.40 4.15
N LEU A 106 0.58 -19.08 4.30
CA LEU A 106 1.66 -18.24 4.84
C LEU A 106 1.70 -18.21 6.37
N ALA A 107 0.64 -18.63 7.06
CA ALA A 107 0.51 -18.59 8.51
C ALA A 107 1.71 -19.23 9.27
N PRO A 108 2.26 -20.40 8.88
CA PRO A 108 3.43 -20.96 9.57
C PRO A 108 4.64 -20.02 9.61
N SER A 109 4.96 -19.39 8.48
CA SER A 109 6.07 -18.44 8.36
C SER A 109 5.79 -17.16 9.14
N VAL A 110 4.56 -16.63 9.05
CA VAL A 110 4.11 -15.44 9.81
C VAL A 110 4.15 -15.70 11.32
N MET A 111 3.62 -16.82 11.80
CA MET A 111 3.65 -17.17 13.22
C MET A 111 5.07 -17.33 13.73
N SER A 112 5.96 -17.91 12.92
CA SER A 112 7.38 -18.06 13.27
C SER A 112 8.10 -16.72 13.31
N PHE A 113 7.74 -15.80 12.41
CA PHE A 113 8.18 -14.40 12.48
C PHE A 113 7.68 -13.76 13.78
N VAL A 114 6.37 -13.72 14.05
CA VAL A 114 5.80 -13.08 15.25
C VAL A 114 6.42 -13.65 16.54
N ALA A 115 6.71 -14.95 16.58
CA ALA A 115 7.31 -15.64 17.71
C ALA A 115 8.82 -15.35 17.94
N GLY A 116 9.46 -14.50 17.13
CA GLY A 116 10.88 -14.18 17.32
C GLY A 116 11.83 -14.96 16.41
N ALA A 117 11.38 -16.04 15.76
CA ALA A 117 12.27 -17.03 15.14
C ALA A 117 12.91 -16.54 13.84
N ILE A 118 12.31 -15.56 13.17
CA ILE A 118 12.83 -14.98 11.91
C ILE A 118 13.17 -13.51 12.18
N PRO A 119 14.45 -13.15 12.35
CA PRO A 119 14.86 -11.74 12.52
C PRO A 119 15.24 -11.05 11.20
N ASP A 120 15.35 -11.82 10.10
CA ASP A 120 15.93 -11.36 8.83
C ASP A 120 14.93 -10.58 7.98
N THR A 121 15.21 -9.30 7.74
CA THR A 121 14.35 -8.39 6.98
C THR A 121 14.23 -8.76 5.50
N ARG A 122 15.20 -9.52 4.96
CA ARG A 122 15.11 -10.07 3.59
C ARG A 122 14.00 -11.12 3.50
N VAL A 123 13.86 -11.95 4.53
CA VAL A 123 12.78 -12.94 4.60
C VAL A 123 11.42 -12.24 4.72
N LEU A 124 11.35 -11.09 5.42
CA LEU A 124 10.13 -10.29 5.49
C LEU A 124 9.76 -9.65 4.16
N ALA A 125 10.74 -9.14 3.40
CA ALA A 125 10.50 -8.67 2.03
C ALA A 125 9.97 -9.80 1.16
N LEU A 126 10.57 -11.00 1.21
CA LEU A 126 10.07 -12.16 0.45
C LEU A 126 8.68 -12.60 0.91
N LEU A 127 8.38 -12.53 2.21
CA LEU A 127 7.09 -12.87 2.77
C LEU A 127 5.99 -11.90 2.31
N ALA A 128 6.27 -10.59 2.36
CA ALA A 128 5.36 -9.56 1.86
C ALA A 128 5.18 -9.69 0.32
N PHE A 129 6.26 -9.93 -0.42
CA PHE A 129 6.17 -10.13 -1.87
C PHE A 129 5.34 -11.37 -2.24
N ALA A 130 5.53 -12.49 -1.54
CA ALA A 130 4.72 -13.70 -1.76
C ALA A 130 3.24 -13.51 -1.39
N TRP A 131 2.93 -12.56 -0.51
CA TRP A 131 1.57 -12.13 -0.24
C TRP A 131 1.01 -11.28 -1.39
N TYR A 132 1.73 -10.27 -1.87
CA TYR A 132 1.24 -9.33 -2.90
C TYR A 132 1.21 -9.91 -4.33
N ALA A 133 2.21 -10.69 -4.72
CA ALA A 133 2.40 -11.12 -6.10
C ALA A 133 1.23 -11.94 -6.68
N PRO A 134 0.61 -12.88 -5.93
CA PRO A 134 -0.59 -13.55 -6.41
C PRO A 134 -1.76 -12.59 -6.65
N PHE A 135 -1.90 -11.54 -5.84
CA PHE A 135 -2.99 -10.57 -6.00
C PHE A 135 -2.74 -9.60 -7.15
N ALA A 136 -1.49 -9.21 -7.42
CA ALA A 136 -1.15 -8.50 -8.66
C ALA A 136 -1.69 -9.27 -9.88
N ALA A 137 -1.34 -10.56 -9.98
CA ALA A 137 -1.83 -11.40 -11.06
C ALA A 137 -3.35 -11.66 -11.02
N TRP A 138 -3.97 -11.68 -9.83
CA TRP A 138 -5.42 -11.76 -9.68
C TRP A 138 -6.12 -10.54 -10.28
N THR A 139 -5.57 -9.34 -10.10
CA THR A 139 -6.19 -8.12 -10.62
C THR A 139 -6.37 -8.16 -12.14
N LEU A 140 -5.47 -8.80 -12.89
CA LEU A 140 -5.58 -8.92 -14.35
C LEU A 140 -6.84 -9.62 -14.83
N VAL A 141 -7.37 -10.57 -14.06
CA VAL A 141 -8.55 -11.36 -14.44
C VAL A 141 -9.83 -10.86 -13.77
N THR A 142 -9.72 -10.00 -12.76
CA THR A 142 -10.88 -9.46 -12.05
C THR A 142 -11.19 -8.01 -12.37
N SER A 143 -10.22 -7.23 -12.82
CA SER A 143 -10.39 -5.81 -13.07
C SER A 143 -9.54 -5.31 -14.22
N TYR A 144 -10.10 -4.38 -14.99
CA TYR A 144 -9.31 -3.49 -15.83
C TYR A 144 -8.44 -2.57 -14.97
N ALA A 145 -7.37 -2.01 -15.55
CA ALA A 145 -6.61 -0.95 -14.91
C ALA A 145 -7.54 0.26 -14.72
N GLN A 146 -7.60 0.77 -13.49
CA GLN A 146 -8.52 1.82 -13.08
C GLN A 146 -7.77 3.11 -12.72
N GLY A 147 -8.45 4.25 -12.84
CA GLY A 147 -7.93 5.56 -12.40
C GLY A 147 -6.66 5.94 -13.16
N ASP A 148 -5.61 6.33 -12.44
CA ASP A 148 -4.34 6.74 -13.06
C ASP A 148 -3.55 5.58 -13.73
N GLN A 149 -3.90 4.31 -13.45
CA GLN A 149 -3.10 3.15 -13.85
C GLN A 149 -2.89 3.00 -15.37
N PRO A 150 -3.93 3.11 -16.23
CA PRO A 150 -3.75 3.03 -17.67
C PRO A 150 -2.76 4.07 -18.19
N HIS A 151 -2.74 5.28 -17.60
CA HIS A 151 -1.88 6.38 -18.03
C HIS A 151 -0.41 6.12 -17.70
N PHE A 152 -0.10 5.53 -16.54
CA PHE A 152 1.27 5.08 -16.22
C PHE A 152 1.75 3.97 -17.16
N LEU A 153 0.86 3.05 -17.55
CA LEU A 153 1.18 1.97 -18.48
C LEU A 153 1.36 2.47 -19.93
N LEU A 154 0.54 3.41 -20.39
CA LEU A 154 0.76 4.08 -21.68
C LEU A 154 2.10 4.82 -21.69
N ALA A 155 2.47 5.49 -20.60
CA ALA A 155 3.78 6.13 -20.49
C ALA A 155 4.94 5.11 -20.49
N ALA A 156 4.77 3.95 -19.86
CA ALA A 156 5.75 2.87 -19.96
C ALA A 156 5.88 2.36 -21.41
N GLU A 157 4.77 2.26 -22.14
CA GLU A 157 4.78 1.89 -23.56
C GLU A 157 5.47 2.93 -24.45
N THR A 158 5.22 4.23 -24.24
CA THR A 158 5.94 5.25 -25.01
C THR A 158 7.45 5.20 -24.73
N LEU A 159 7.85 5.02 -23.46
CA LEU A 159 9.26 4.85 -23.10
C LEU A 159 9.89 3.63 -23.77
N ARG A 160 9.17 2.51 -23.87
CA ARG A 160 9.61 1.30 -24.60
C ARG A 160 9.95 1.61 -26.06
N THR A 161 9.20 2.53 -26.69
CA THR A 161 9.42 2.97 -28.07
C THR A 161 10.39 4.16 -28.21
N GLY A 162 10.98 4.63 -27.11
CA GLY A 162 11.93 5.75 -27.12
C GLY A 162 11.29 7.12 -27.23
N SER A 163 10.02 7.28 -26.84
CA SER A 163 9.26 8.53 -26.92
C SER A 163 8.65 8.94 -25.57
N PHE A 164 8.38 10.24 -25.40
CA PHE A 164 7.54 10.77 -24.33
C PHE A 164 6.15 11.19 -24.83
N ASP A 165 5.90 11.16 -26.14
CA ASP A 165 4.63 11.61 -26.73
C ASP A 165 3.55 10.52 -26.66
N LEU A 166 2.52 10.79 -25.85
CA LEU A 166 1.35 9.93 -25.69
C LEU A 166 0.30 10.13 -26.78
N THR A 167 0.42 11.17 -27.63
CA THR A 167 -0.60 11.52 -28.64
C THR A 167 -0.96 10.34 -29.55
N PRO A 168 0.00 9.56 -30.10
CA PRO A 168 -0.33 8.44 -30.97
C PRO A 168 -1.16 7.38 -30.25
N LEU A 169 -0.83 7.06 -28.99
CA LEU A 169 -1.52 6.04 -28.21
C LEU A 169 -2.92 6.47 -27.79
N TYR A 170 -3.12 7.74 -27.41
CA TYR A 170 -4.46 8.25 -27.10
C TYR A 170 -5.36 8.35 -28.33
N ARG A 171 -4.80 8.78 -29.48
CA ARG A 171 -5.55 8.90 -30.73
C ARG A 171 -6.01 7.53 -31.23
N ASP A 172 -5.13 6.53 -31.19
CA ASP A 172 -5.47 5.15 -31.54
C ASP A 172 -6.47 4.56 -30.52
N GLY A 173 -6.17 4.72 -29.23
CA GLY A 173 -7.03 4.30 -28.13
C GLY A 173 -7.14 2.79 -27.94
N THR A 174 -6.51 1.96 -28.79
CA THR A 174 -6.62 0.50 -28.72
C THR A 174 -5.97 -0.04 -27.46
N LEU A 175 -4.73 0.38 -27.17
CA LEU A 175 -4.03 -0.05 -25.96
C LEU A 175 -4.74 0.46 -24.69
N PHE A 176 -5.23 1.71 -24.69
CA PHE A 176 -6.01 2.22 -23.56
C PHE A 176 -7.26 1.36 -23.34
N ALA A 177 -8.02 1.05 -24.40
CA ALA A 177 -9.20 0.19 -24.30
C ALA A 177 -8.90 -1.24 -23.83
N GLN A 178 -7.77 -1.80 -24.22
CA GLN A 178 -7.31 -3.09 -23.69
C GLN A 178 -7.01 -3.02 -22.19
N LEU A 179 -6.47 -1.90 -21.71
CA LEU A 179 -6.09 -1.72 -20.31
C LEU A 179 -7.28 -1.37 -19.42
N SER A 180 -8.14 -0.44 -19.83
CA SER A 180 -9.21 0.15 -19.03
C SER A 180 -10.61 -0.43 -19.34
N GLY A 181 -10.75 -1.17 -20.44
CA GLY A 181 -12.04 -1.70 -20.90
C GLY A 181 -12.85 -0.73 -21.76
N ALA A 182 -12.38 0.51 -21.96
CA ALA A 182 -13.06 1.52 -22.77
C ALA A 182 -12.04 2.44 -23.46
N LYS A 183 -12.42 3.09 -24.56
CA LYS A 183 -11.58 4.14 -25.17
C LYS A 183 -11.44 5.36 -24.24
N PRO A 184 -10.35 6.14 -24.34
CA PRO A 184 -10.16 7.31 -23.50
C PRO A 184 -11.26 8.33 -23.77
N THR A 185 -11.86 8.84 -22.71
CA THR A 185 -12.88 9.88 -22.75
C THR A 185 -12.23 11.28 -22.72
N PRO A 186 -12.95 12.34 -23.11
CA PRO A 186 -12.45 13.71 -22.94
C PRO A 186 -12.02 14.02 -21.50
N ASP A 187 -12.78 13.55 -20.51
CA ASP A 187 -12.50 13.75 -19.08
C ASP A 187 -11.20 13.05 -18.66
N ASP A 188 -10.91 11.86 -19.20
CA ASP A 188 -9.63 11.16 -18.96
C ASP A 188 -8.45 11.99 -19.49
N LEU A 189 -8.59 12.55 -20.69
CA LEU A 189 -7.55 13.36 -21.32
C LEU A 189 -7.36 14.71 -20.61
N GLU A 190 -8.43 15.34 -20.17
CA GLU A 190 -8.41 16.61 -19.44
C GLU A 190 -7.69 16.47 -18.08
N THR A 191 -7.84 15.32 -17.42
CA THR A 191 -7.32 15.10 -16.06
C THR A 191 -5.92 14.48 -16.04
N HIS A 192 -5.60 13.60 -17.00
CA HIS A 192 -4.40 12.76 -16.96
C HIS A 192 -3.44 12.99 -18.13
N SER A 193 -3.66 14.04 -18.93
CA SER A 193 -2.79 14.38 -20.04
C SER A 193 -2.51 15.87 -20.11
N LEU A 194 -1.30 16.24 -20.53
CA LEU A 194 -0.91 17.62 -20.76
C LEU A 194 -0.52 17.78 -22.23
N ALA A 195 -1.32 18.54 -22.99
CA ALA A 195 -1.01 18.86 -24.37
C ALA A 195 0.08 19.95 -24.43
N LEU A 196 1.28 19.59 -24.91
CA LEU A 196 2.40 20.51 -25.14
C LEU A 196 2.72 20.60 -26.64
N PRO A 197 3.45 21.64 -27.11
CA PRO A 197 3.88 21.74 -28.50
C PRO A 197 4.67 20.51 -29.00
N ALA A 198 5.40 19.84 -28.10
CA ALA A 198 6.17 18.64 -28.38
C ALA A 198 5.35 17.32 -28.27
N GLY A 199 4.03 17.43 -28.16
CA GLY A 199 3.10 16.31 -27.99
C GLY A 199 2.51 16.20 -26.58
N THR A 200 1.67 15.20 -26.39
CA THR A 200 0.95 14.95 -25.13
C THR A 200 1.91 14.32 -24.12
N ARG A 201 1.89 14.80 -22.88
CA ARG A 201 2.72 14.30 -21.77
C ARG A 201 1.89 13.80 -20.60
N LEU A 202 2.50 12.95 -19.77
CA LEU A 202 1.95 12.50 -18.50
C LEU A 202 2.26 13.54 -17.40
N PRO A 203 1.27 14.27 -16.85
CA PRO A 203 1.51 15.30 -15.83
C PRO A 203 2.25 14.80 -14.59
N GLN A 204 2.07 13.53 -14.25
CA GLN A 204 2.62 12.88 -13.06
C GLN A 204 4.11 12.51 -13.19
N GLY A 205 4.71 12.68 -14.38
CA GLY A 205 6.13 12.42 -14.62
C GLY A 205 6.45 10.98 -15.07
N TYR A 206 7.69 10.76 -15.55
CA TYR A 206 8.09 9.53 -16.24
C TYR A 206 8.98 8.57 -15.43
N VAL A 207 9.43 8.97 -14.23
CA VAL A 207 10.32 8.11 -13.42
C VAL A 207 9.62 6.86 -12.93
N PHE A 208 8.38 6.98 -12.46
CA PHE A 208 7.61 5.81 -12.05
C PHE A 208 7.34 4.86 -13.25
N PRO A 209 6.81 5.31 -14.41
CA PRO A 209 6.73 4.50 -15.63
C PRO A 209 8.05 3.84 -16.05
N LEU A 210 9.18 4.54 -15.92
CA LEU A 210 10.50 3.99 -16.23
C LEU A 210 10.87 2.81 -15.33
N LEU A 211 10.51 2.86 -14.05
CA LEU A 211 10.73 1.74 -13.12
C LEU A 211 9.84 0.54 -13.45
N LEU A 212 8.64 0.76 -14.00
CA LEU A 212 7.74 -0.29 -14.45
C LEU A 212 8.23 -0.97 -15.73
N LEU A 213 9.02 -0.27 -16.55
CA LEU A 213 9.42 -0.67 -17.90
C LEU A 213 9.99 -2.09 -18.00
N PRO A 214 10.90 -2.56 -17.13
CA PRO A 214 11.41 -3.94 -17.21
C PRO A 214 10.29 -4.98 -17.05
N GLY A 215 9.36 -4.74 -16.12
CA GLY A 215 8.19 -5.60 -15.93
C GLY A 215 7.24 -5.53 -17.12
N TRP A 216 6.97 -4.31 -17.61
CA TRP A 216 6.13 -4.07 -18.77
C TRP A 216 6.64 -4.78 -20.03
N ILE A 217 7.95 -4.75 -20.29
CA ILE A 217 8.56 -5.44 -21.44
C ILE A 217 8.39 -6.96 -21.33
N VAL A 218 8.58 -7.54 -20.15
CA VAL A 218 8.58 -9.00 -19.95
C VAL A 218 7.17 -9.58 -19.92
N ALA A 219 6.25 -8.91 -19.24
CA ALA A 219 4.92 -9.45 -18.94
C ALA A 219 3.80 -8.40 -18.95
N GLN A 220 4.01 -7.27 -19.63
CA GLN A 220 3.01 -6.20 -19.75
C GLN A 220 2.51 -5.75 -18.37
N ARG A 221 1.19 -5.56 -18.20
CA ARG A 221 0.57 -5.12 -16.95
C ARG A 221 0.96 -5.98 -15.75
N LEU A 222 1.02 -7.32 -15.90
CA LEU A 222 1.43 -8.22 -14.82
C LEU A 222 2.83 -7.85 -14.31
N GLY A 223 3.77 -7.70 -15.23
CA GLY A 223 5.15 -7.41 -14.85
C GLY A 223 5.26 -6.05 -14.17
N ALA A 224 4.53 -5.04 -14.63
CA ALA A 224 4.48 -3.73 -13.98
C ALA A 224 3.91 -3.83 -12.54
N GLU A 225 2.80 -4.54 -12.33
CA GLU A 225 2.23 -4.75 -11.00
C GLU A 225 3.15 -5.56 -10.08
N LEU A 226 3.89 -6.55 -10.61
CA LEU A 226 4.90 -7.29 -9.84
C LEU A 226 6.07 -6.40 -9.41
N ILE A 227 6.48 -5.43 -10.24
CA ILE A 227 7.48 -4.43 -9.84
C ILE A 227 6.95 -3.59 -8.67
N VAL A 228 5.69 -3.12 -8.74
CA VAL A 228 5.08 -2.37 -7.64
C VAL A 228 4.96 -3.21 -6.36
N ALA A 229 4.53 -4.46 -6.48
CA ALA A 229 4.49 -5.40 -5.37
C ALA A 229 5.88 -5.61 -4.73
N GLY A 230 6.92 -5.69 -5.55
CA GLY A 230 8.31 -5.75 -5.09
C GLY A 230 8.73 -4.50 -4.31
N ILE A 231 8.41 -3.31 -4.82
CA ILE A 231 8.68 -2.03 -4.14
C ILE A 231 7.91 -1.96 -2.80
N ALA A 232 6.63 -2.34 -2.78
CA ALA A 232 5.80 -2.36 -1.57
C ALA A 232 6.33 -3.35 -0.53
N ALA A 233 6.82 -4.51 -0.97
CA ALA A 233 7.45 -5.50 -0.09
C ALA A 233 8.75 -4.97 0.54
N LEU A 234 9.57 -4.25 -0.23
CA LEU A 234 10.76 -3.57 0.30
C LEU A 234 10.37 -2.47 1.28
N ALA A 235 9.36 -1.66 0.97
CA ALA A 235 8.85 -0.63 1.87
C ALA A 235 8.40 -1.23 3.22
N ALA A 236 7.63 -2.32 3.19
CA ALA A 236 7.22 -3.04 4.40
C ALA A 236 8.41 -3.58 5.19
N ALA A 237 9.43 -4.14 4.52
CA ALA A 237 10.62 -4.66 5.19
C ALA A 237 11.44 -3.53 5.85
N VAL A 238 11.64 -2.41 5.19
CA VAL A 238 12.34 -1.24 5.76
C VAL A 238 11.50 -0.61 6.88
N ALA A 239 10.17 -0.63 6.78
CA ALA A 239 9.27 -0.22 7.86
C ALA A 239 9.45 -1.08 9.11
N PHE A 240 9.64 -2.39 8.96
CA PHE A 240 10.00 -3.23 10.11
C PHE A 240 11.32 -2.82 10.75
N GLU A 241 12.33 -2.48 9.95
CA GLU A 241 13.61 -1.99 10.49
C GLU A 241 13.42 -0.68 11.25
N LEU A 242 12.66 0.28 10.70
CA LEU A 242 12.32 1.52 11.41
C LEU A 242 11.57 1.23 12.72
N MET A 243 10.55 0.37 12.68
CA MET A 243 9.79 -0.05 13.86
C MET A 243 10.68 -0.72 14.90
N ARG A 244 11.63 -1.57 14.50
CA ARG A 244 12.62 -2.18 15.39
C ARG A 244 13.53 -1.13 16.00
N ASP A 245 14.02 -0.18 15.21
CA ASP A 245 14.94 0.85 15.68
C ASP A 245 14.26 1.82 16.67
N VAL A 246 12.94 2.05 16.54
CA VAL A 246 12.18 3.02 17.38
C VAL A 246 11.39 2.34 18.52
N ALA A 247 10.63 1.30 18.22
CA ALA A 247 9.74 0.60 19.15
C ALA A 247 10.35 -0.70 19.73
N GLN A 248 11.61 -1.01 19.38
CA GLN A 248 12.36 -2.22 19.74
C GLN A 248 11.79 -3.51 19.11
N ASP A 249 12.62 -4.55 19.00
CA ASP A 249 12.19 -5.85 18.49
C ASP A 249 11.35 -6.59 19.53
N ARG A 250 10.03 -6.60 19.34
CA ARG A 250 9.07 -7.28 20.21
C ARG A 250 8.02 -8.00 19.37
N PRO A 251 7.34 -9.02 19.92
CA PRO A 251 6.18 -9.62 19.26
C PRO A 251 5.14 -8.57 18.83
N ALA A 252 4.91 -7.55 19.64
CA ALA A 252 4.01 -6.45 19.32
C ALA A 252 4.42 -5.66 18.07
N THR A 253 5.72 -5.35 17.93
CA THR A 253 6.30 -4.69 16.75
C THR A 253 6.14 -5.54 15.49
N ARG A 254 6.27 -6.86 15.64
CA ARG A 254 6.09 -7.84 14.56
C ARG A 254 4.62 -7.99 14.14
N VAL A 255 3.69 -7.94 15.09
CA VAL A 255 2.26 -7.87 14.80
C VAL A 255 1.89 -6.55 14.11
N ALA A 256 2.48 -5.42 14.52
CA ALA A 256 2.26 -4.14 13.83
C ALA A 256 2.78 -4.17 12.39
N TRP A 257 3.93 -4.81 12.14
CA TRP A 257 4.39 -5.07 10.77
C TRP A 257 3.41 -5.94 9.98
N LEU A 258 2.86 -6.98 10.59
CA LEU A 258 1.85 -7.82 9.92
C LEU A 258 0.61 -6.99 9.56
N CYS A 259 0.16 -6.09 10.46
CA CYS A 259 -0.94 -5.18 10.16
C CYS A 259 -0.61 -4.27 8.97
N LEU A 260 0.59 -3.67 8.95
CA LEU A 260 1.05 -2.85 7.84
C LEU A 260 1.13 -3.64 6.53
N ALA A 261 1.71 -4.84 6.53
CA ALA A 261 1.97 -5.59 5.31
C ALA A 261 0.74 -6.37 4.79
N ALA A 262 -0.16 -6.80 5.66
CA ALA A 262 -1.27 -7.68 5.27
C ALA A 262 -2.62 -6.99 5.20
N LEU A 263 -2.76 -5.76 5.72
CA LEU A 263 -4.04 -5.05 5.77
C LEU A 263 -4.08 -3.81 4.86
N ALA A 264 -5.29 -3.40 4.50
CA ALA A 264 -5.58 -2.15 3.84
C ALA A 264 -5.12 -0.95 4.69
N PRO A 265 -4.75 0.18 4.07
CA PRO A 265 -4.72 0.39 2.62
C PRO A 265 -3.47 -0.15 1.94
N PHE A 266 -2.42 -0.50 2.69
CA PHE A 266 -1.10 -0.83 2.14
C PHE A 266 -1.13 -2.09 1.26
N ALA A 267 -1.73 -3.18 1.74
CA ALA A 267 -1.83 -4.42 0.96
C ALA A 267 -2.66 -4.26 -0.31
N THR A 268 -3.74 -3.47 -0.25
CA THR A 268 -4.58 -3.15 -1.40
C THR A 268 -3.77 -2.39 -2.46
N LEU A 269 -3.04 -1.35 -2.07
CA LEU A 269 -2.24 -0.55 -3.02
C LEU A 269 -0.94 -1.22 -3.48
N ALA A 270 -0.43 -2.20 -2.75
CA ALA A 270 0.74 -2.99 -3.17
C ALA A 270 0.52 -3.77 -4.48
N THR A 271 -0.74 -3.90 -4.93
CA THR A 271 -1.14 -4.65 -6.13
C THR A 271 -1.60 -3.75 -7.28
N HIS A 272 -1.57 -2.43 -7.09
CA HIS A 272 -2.07 -1.44 -8.04
C HIS A 272 -0.96 -0.51 -8.52
N ILE A 273 -1.05 -0.05 -9.77
CA ILE A 273 0.01 0.77 -10.39
C ILE A 273 -0.12 2.23 -9.98
N TYR A 274 0.37 2.55 -8.77
CA TYR A 274 0.49 3.90 -8.26
C TYR A 274 1.89 4.14 -7.67
N PRO A 275 2.41 5.38 -7.69
CA PRO A 275 3.73 5.70 -7.14
C PRO A 275 3.78 5.60 -5.61
N ASN A 276 2.64 5.35 -4.95
CA ASN A 276 2.49 5.33 -3.50
C ASN A 276 3.47 4.38 -2.79
N ALA A 277 3.60 3.14 -3.27
CA ALA A 277 4.52 2.18 -2.67
C ALA A 277 5.99 2.66 -2.75
N LEU A 278 6.34 3.38 -3.81
CA LEU A 278 7.66 3.97 -3.97
C LEU A 278 7.86 5.18 -3.06
N GLY A 279 6.84 6.03 -2.92
CA GLY A 279 6.81 7.13 -1.93
C GLY A 279 7.02 6.58 -0.51
N ALA A 280 6.26 5.56 -0.14
CA ALA A 280 6.40 4.84 1.13
C ALA A 280 7.83 4.32 1.37
N LEU A 281 8.45 3.68 0.37
CA LEU A 281 9.83 3.18 0.44
C LEU A 281 10.84 4.32 0.65
N LEU A 282 10.76 5.38 -0.16
CA LEU A 282 11.68 6.50 -0.11
C LEU A 282 11.58 7.26 1.21
N LEU A 283 10.36 7.51 1.69
CA LEU A 283 10.11 8.19 2.95
C LEU A 283 10.59 7.36 4.13
N VAL A 284 10.28 6.06 4.20
CA VAL A 284 10.75 5.23 5.31
C VAL A 284 12.29 5.12 5.34
N LEU A 285 12.95 5.04 4.17
CA LEU A 285 14.41 5.09 4.06
C LEU A 285 14.97 6.43 4.55
N ALA A 286 14.37 7.55 4.11
CA ALA A 286 14.78 8.88 4.52
C ALA A 286 14.70 9.05 6.04
N PHE A 287 13.58 8.67 6.65
CA PHE A 287 13.42 8.73 8.11
C PHE A 287 14.42 7.84 8.84
N ARG A 288 14.58 6.60 8.38
CA ARG A 288 15.53 5.68 9.01
C ARG A 288 16.96 6.21 8.96
N TYR A 289 17.42 6.74 7.82
CA TYR A 289 18.76 7.31 7.66
C TYR A 289 18.98 8.64 8.41
N ALA A 290 17.93 9.45 8.57
CA ALA A 290 18.02 10.73 9.31
C ALA A 290 17.90 10.57 10.83
N VAL A 291 17.09 9.60 11.28
CA VAL A 291 16.62 9.52 12.67
C VAL A 291 17.21 8.33 13.45
N THR A 292 17.26 7.13 12.88
CA THR A 292 17.40 5.89 13.68
C THR A 292 18.60 4.99 13.37
N THR A 293 19.16 5.03 12.16
CA THR A 293 20.27 4.15 11.74
C THR A 293 21.49 4.31 12.68
N PRO A 294 22.30 3.24 12.95
CA PRO A 294 23.54 3.36 13.73
C PRO A 294 24.51 4.35 13.07
N GLY A 295 24.48 5.59 13.56
CA GLY A 295 25.06 6.73 12.87
C GLY A 295 24.11 7.32 11.82
N PRO A 296 23.73 8.60 11.95
CA PRO A 296 22.88 9.26 10.96
C PRO A 296 23.65 9.43 9.64
N ARG A 297 22.97 9.16 8.53
CA ARG A 297 23.50 9.31 7.16
C ARG A 297 22.71 10.42 6.45
N PRO A 298 22.81 11.68 6.90
CA PRO A 298 21.89 12.75 6.48
C PRO A 298 21.89 13.00 4.98
N PHE A 299 23.04 12.85 4.29
CA PHE A 299 23.09 13.01 2.84
C PHE A 299 22.31 11.91 2.10
N ALA A 300 22.48 10.64 2.48
CA ALA A 300 21.69 9.54 1.93
C ALA A 300 20.20 9.68 2.27
N ALA A 301 19.90 10.18 3.48
CA ALA A 301 18.54 10.54 3.87
C ALA A 301 17.97 11.64 2.95
N GLY A 302 18.78 12.64 2.63
CA GLY A 302 18.45 13.72 1.70
C GLY A 302 18.24 13.24 0.27
N LEU A 303 19.05 12.29 -0.23
CA LEU A 303 18.83 11.67 -1.53
C LEU A 303 17.51 10.89 -1.57
N ALA A 304 17.22 10.07 -0.55
CA ALA A 304 15.95 9.34 -0.48
C ALA A 304 14.75 10.29 -0.37
N ALA A 305 14.83 11.31 0.50
CA ALA A 305 13.81 12.32 0.67
C ALA A 305 13.60 13.14 -0.61
N GLY A 306 14.68 13.59 -1.25
CA GLY A 306 14.64 14.36 -2.48
C GLY A 306 14.22 13.55 -3.70
N ALA A 307 14.40 12.22 -3.72
CA ALA A 307 13.87 11.39 -4.79
C ALA A 307 12.34 11.45 -4.89
N THR A 308 11.63 11.91 -3.83
CA THR A 308 10.19 12.19 -3.90
C THR A 308 9.84 13.35 -4.84
N PHE A 309 10.79 14.24 -5.18
CA PHE A 309 10.62 15.26 -6.22
C PHE A 309 10.32 14.67 -7.61
N LEU A 310 10.64 13.39 -7.82
CA LEU A 310 10.37 12.66 -9.06
C LEU A 310 9.01 11.93 -9.05
N LEU A 311 8.23 12.05 -7.97
CA LEU A 311 6.97 11.32 -7.77
C LEU A 311 5.77 12.26 -7.70
N THR A 312 5.50 12.81 -6.51
CA THR A 312 4.31 13.62 -6.26
C THR A 312 4.64 14.76 -5.28
N PRO A 313 3.98 15.94 -5.42
CA PRO A 313 4.17 17.04 -4.47
C PRO A 313 3.84 16.66 -3.01
N ARG A 314 2.87 15.74 -2.79
CA ARG A 314 2.49 15.29 -1.44
C ARG A 314 3.60 14.50 -0.74
N ASP A 315 4.36 13.68 -1.47
CA ASP A 315 5.46 12.91 -0.90
C ASP A 315 6.59 13.87 -0.48
N THR A 316 6.84 14.88 -1.31
CA THR A 316 7.81 15.93 -1.01
C THR A 316 7.41 16.83 0.15
N LEU A 317 6.11 17.06 0.39
CA LEU A 317 5.66 17.72 1.62
C LEU A 317 6.15 16.94 2.86
N THR A 318 5.99 15.62 2.87
CA THR A 318 6.49 14.76 3.97
C THR A 318 8.01 14.87 4.13
N ALA A 319 8.75 14.86 3.01
CA ALA A 319 10.20 15.05 3.00
C ALA A 319 10.63 16.44 3.51
N GLY A 320 9.89 17.49 3.17
CA GLY A 320 10.13 18.86 3.65
C GLY A 320 9.89 18.98 5.17
N LEU A 321 8.88 18.30 5.70
CA LEU A 321 8.63 18.22 7.15
C LEU A 321 9.78 17.49 7.88
N LEU A 322 10.36 16.46 7.27
CA LEU A 322 11.58 15.83 7.80
C LEU A 322 12.75 16.83 7.84
N LEU A 323 12.99 17.58 6.75
CA LEU A 323 14.03 18.61 6.72
C LEU A 323 13.78 19.66 7.80
N LEU A 324 12.56 20.16 7.95
CA LEU A 324 12.17 21.11 9.00
C LEU A 324 12.52 20.55 10.39
N TRP A 325 12.15 19.30 10.67
CA TRP A 325 12.51 18.66 11.94
C TRP A 325 14.04 18.58 12.13
N VAL A 326 14.80 18.18 11.11
CA VAL A 326 16.27 18.11 11.19
C VAL A 326 16.88 19.50 11.40
N VAL A 327 16.35 20.55 10.78
CA VAL A 327 16.78 21.94 11.02
C VAL A 327 16.56 22.33 12.48
N LEU A 328 15.38 22.02 13.03
CA LEU A 328 15.01 22.39 14.40
C LEU A 328 15.77 21.55 15.45
N ALA A 329 15.95 20.25 15.22
CA ALA A 329 16.46 19.32 16.22
C ALA A 329 17.94 18.95 16.04
N ARG A 330 18.51 19.07 14.83
CA ARG A 330 19.84 18.57 14.44
C ARG A 330 20.53 19.44 13.39
N ARG A 331 20.62 20.76 13.62
CA ARG A 331 21.22 21.76 12.70
C ARG A 331 22.43 21.30 11.87
N PRO A 332 23.50 20.70 12.41
CA PRO A 332 24.67 20.31 11.60
C PRO A 332 24.35 19.23 10.54
N PHE A 333 23.29 18.45 10.73
CA PHE A 333 22.85 17.43 9.77
C PHE A 333 21.92 18.00 8.71
N ALA A 334 21.29 19.14 8.97
CA ALA A 334 20.36 19.77 8.04
C ALA A 334 21.04 20.15 6.73
N ILE A 335 22.26 20.69 6.76
CA ILE A 335 23.00 21.06 5.54
C ILE A 335 23.25 19.84 4.66
N ARG A 336 23.67 18.71 5.24
CA ARG A 336 23.94 17.48 4.48
C ARG A 336 22.65 16.87 3.93
N LEU A 337 21.55 16.91 4.69
CA LEU A 337 20.25 16.45 4.23
C LEU A 337 19.72 17.34 3.11
N ALA A 338 19.75 18.66 3.29
CA ALA A 338 19.37 19.64 2.29
C ALA A 338 20.23 19.52 1.02
N ALA A 339 21.53 19.26 1.14
CA ALA A 339 22.40 19.02 0.00
C ALA A 339 21.98 17.76 -0.79
N GLY A 340 21.67 16.66 -0.11
CA GLY A 340 21.14 15.46 -0.76
C GLY A 340 19.79 15.72 -1.45
N MET A 341 18.89 16.45 -0.80
CA MET A 341 17.61 16.85 -1.41
C MET A 341 17.83 17.78 -2.62
N GLY A 342 18.78 18.71 -2.54
CA GLY A 342 19.14 19.63 -3.60
C GLY A 342 19.70 18.93 -4.83
N VAL A 343 20.54 17.90 -4.65
CA VAL A 343 20.99 17.04 -5.77
C VAL A 343 19.80 16.42 -6.48
N MET A 344 18.85 15.83 -5.74
CA MET A 344 17.68 15.22 -6.35
C MET A 344 16.70 16.24 -6.94
N ALA A 345 16.60 17.44 -6.38
CA ALA A 345 15.81 18.53 -6.98
C ALA A 345 16.40 18.98 -8.33
N ILE A 346 17.73 19.04 -8.46
CA ILE A 346 18.40 19.30 -9.74
C ILE A 346 18.12 18.17 -10.73
N VAL A 347 18.22 16.91 -10.30
CA VAL A 347 17.87 15.75 -11.15
C VAL A 347 16.41 15.81 -11.59
N ALA A 348 15.48 16.12 -10.68
CA ALA A 348 14.06 16.27 -10.99
C ALA A 348 13.79 17.42 -11.96
N GLY A 349 14.41 18.58 -11.73
CA GLY A 349 14.34 19.71 -12.66
C GLY A 349 14.91 19.35 -14.04
N ALA A 350 16.00 18.57 -14.11
CA ALA A 350 16.54 18.10 -15.39
C ALA A 350 15.59 17.13 -16.09
N VAL A 351 14.96 16.19 -15.36
CA VAL A 351 13.94 15.28 -15.92
C VAL A 351 12.72 16.05 -16.42
N ASP A 352 12.21 17.01 -15.65
CA ASP A 352 11.09 17.85 -16.06
C ASP A 352 11.46 18.79 -17.22
N PHE A 353 12.71 19.26 -17.30
CA PHE A 353 13.17 19.99 -18.47
C PHE A 353 13.15 19.13 -19.73
N LEU A 354 13.64 17.89 -19.65
CA LEU A 354 13.65 16.97 -20.78
C LEU A 354 12.25 16.53 -21.21
N THR A 355 11.32 16.36 -20.27
CA THR A 355 9.99 15.82 -20.54
C THR A 355 8.93 16.90 -20.82
N MET A 356 9.00 18.02 -20.09
CA MET A 356 8.02 19.12 -20.10
C MET A 356 8.57 20.43 -20.66
N GLY A 357 9.89 20.57 -20.84
CA GLY A 357 10.53 21.81 -21.29
C GLY A 357 10.71 22.87 -20.19
N VAL A 358 10.43 22.53 -18.92
CA VAL A 358 10.52 23.45 -17.78
C VAL A 358 11.43 22.85 -16.70
N PRO A 359 12.52 23.52 -16.28
CA PRO A 359 13.49 22.97 -15.34
C PRO A 359 13.05 23.12 -13.87
N LEU A 360 11.78 22.83 -13.58
CA LEU A 360 11.20 22.93 -12.24
C LEU A 360 10.63 21.56 -11.85
N PRO A 361 11.01 21.00 -10.69
CA PRO A 361 10.35 19.82 -10.16
C PRO A 361 8.84 20.00 -10.12
N PHE A 362 8.11 18.96 -10.53
CA PHE A 362 6.65 18.95 -10.63
C PHE A 362 6.07 19.86 -11.72
N ALA A 363 6.84 20.21 -12.75
CA ALA A 363 6.35 21.05 -13.85
C ALA A 363 5.01 20.54 -14.42
N GLY A 364 4.90 19.21 -14.61
CA GLY A 364 3.67 18.58 -15.08
C GLY A 364 2.48 18.75 -14.13
N TYR A 365 2.66 18.55 -12.82
CA TYR A 365 1.60 18.78 -11.83
C TYR A 365 1.18 20.24 -11.74
N VAL A 366 2.14 21.17 -11.79
CA VAL A 366 1.84 22.61 -11.74
C VAL A 366 1.05 23.02 -12.98
N ALA A 367 1.45 22.57 -14.17
CA ALA A 367 0.72 22.82 -15.41
C ALA A 367 -0.69 22.18 -15.39
N GLY A 368 -0.78 20.93 -14.90
CA GLY A 368 -2.05 20.23 -14.73
C GLY A 368 -2.99 20.95 -13.76
N LEU A 369 -2.46 21.50 -12.66
CA LEU A 369 -3.23 22.29 -11.70
C LEU A 369 -3.86 23.53 -12.34
N PHE A 370 -3.12 24.25 -13.18
CA PHE A 370 -3.64 25.41 -13.91
C PHE A 370 -4.70 25.01 -14.93
N THR A 371 -4.48 23.89 -15.64
CA THR A 371 -5.45 23.36 -16.61
C THR A 371 -6.75 22.96 -15.91
N PHE A 372 -6.66 22.23 -14.80
CA PHE A 372 -7.81 21.78 -14.02
C PHE A 372 -8.58 22.96 -13.37
N ALA A 373 -7.84 23.95 -12.85
CA ALA A 373 -8.45 25.14 -12.26
C ALA A 373 -9.22 25.99 -13.29
N GLN A 374 -8.81 25.97 -14.56
CA GLN A 374 -9.55 26.60 -15.65
C GLN A 374 -10.79 25.81 -16.06
N ALA A 375 -10.79 24.49 -15.83
CA ALA A 375 -11.80 23.58 -16.33
C ALA A 375 -13.04 23.46 -15.44
N ARG A 376 -12.89 23.17 -14.13
CA ARG A 376 -14.06 22.71 -13.34
C ARG A 376 -14.18 23.20 -11.90
N GLU A 377 -13.08 23.48 -11.16
CA GLU A 377 -13.08 24.10 -9.81
C GLU A 377 -11.65 24.09 -9.21
N SER A 378 -11.39 24.83 -8.12
CA SER A 378 -10.06 24.84 -7.47
C SER A 378 -9.71 23.48 -6.84
N ALA A 379 -8.52 22.94 -7.15
CA ALA A 379 -8.04 21.69 -6.52
C ALA A 379 -7.75 21.84 -5.02
N LEU A 380 -7.48 23.08 -4.58
CA LEU A 380 -7.38 23.43 -3.17
C LEU A 380 -8.76 23.80 -2.63
N TRP A 381 -9.07 23.27 -1.46
CA TRP A 381 -10.28 23.56 -0.73
C TRP A 381 -9.93 24.03 0.68
N LEU A 382 -10.37 25.23 1.06
CA LEU A 382 -10.16 25.80 2.40
C LEU A 382 -11.12 25.19 3.43
N ARG A 383 -11.35 23.87 3.36
CA ARG A 383 -12.17 23.08 4.28
C ARG A 383 -11.36 21.94 4.89
N PRO A 384 -10.28 22.26 5.62
CA PRO A 384 -9.45 21.24 6.26
C PRO A 384 -10.20 20.42 7.30
N ASP A 385 -11.32 20.94 7.82
CA ASP A 385 -12.27 20.21 8.65
C ASP A 385 -12.84 18.99 7.91
N LEU A 386 -13.31 19.17 6.67
CA LEU A 386 -13.88 18.09 5.87
C LEU A 386 -12.80 17.16 5.34
N GLY A 387 -11.68 17.70 4.84
CA GLY A 387 -10.59 16.87 4.31
C GLY A 387 -9.98 15.96 5.36
N LEU A 388 -9.61 16.51 6.53
CA LEU A 388 -9.00 15.72 7.60
C LEU A 388 -9.99 14.72 8.20
N LEU A 389 -11.20 15.16 8.55
CA LEU A 389 -12.18 14.29 9.18
C LEU A 389 -12.74 13.26 8.20
N GLY A 390 -12.82 13.57 6.90
CA GLY A 390 -13.15 12.64 5.84
C GLY A 390 -12.10 11.53 5.73
N MET A 391 -10.82 11.88 5.58
CA MET A 391 -9.73 10.90 5.52
C MET A 391 -9.69 9.97 6.73
N LEU A 392 -10.05 10.46 7.91
CA LEU A 392 -10.04 9.66 9.14
C LEU A 392 -11.33 8.84 9.32
N PHE A 393 -12.49 9.47 9.17
CA PHE A 393 -13.75 8.94 9.71
C PHE A 393 -14.85 8.73 8.67
N ASP A 394 -14.65 9.11 7.40
CA ASP A 394 -15.62 8.79 6.37
C ASP A 394 -15.84 7.27 6.29
N ARG A 395 -17.11 6.87 6.26
CA ARG A 395 -17.50 5.45 6.25
C ARG A 395 -17.08 4.70 4.99
N ALA A 396 -16.93 5.38 3.85
CA ALA A 396 -16.63 4.76 2.56
C ALA A 396 -15.13 4.81 2.24
N PHE A 397 -14.51 5.98 2.41
CA PHE A 397 -13.13 6.24 1.97
C PHE A 397 -12.15 6.46 3.12
N GLY A 398 -12.64 6.72 4.33
CA GLY A 398 -11.82 7.01 5.50
C GLY A 398 -11.18 5.77 6.13
N LEU A 399 -10.19 6.02 6.99
CA LEU A 399 -9.50 4.97 7.74
C LEU A 399 -10.46 4.17 8.65
N ALA A 400 -11.47 4.80 9.24
CA ALA A 400 -12.41 4.11 10.13
C ALA A 400 -13.22 3.03 9.40
N GLY A 401 -13.64 3.29 8.17
CA GLY A 401 -14.41 2.34 7.36
C GLY A 401 -13.58 1.18 6.82
N SER A 402 -12.30 1.41 6.50
CA SER A 402 -11.49 0.44 5.72
C SER A 402 -10.24 -0.09 6.42
N ALA A 403 -9.69 0.65 7.39
CA ALA A 403 -8.41 0.33 8.05
C ALA A 403 -8.33 0.82 9.52
N PRO A 404 -9.32 0.53 10.39
CA PRO A 404 -9.33 1.04 11.77
C PRO A 404 -8.15 0.55 12.63
N TRP A 405 -7.41 -0.48 12.21
CA TRP A 405 -6.17 -0.90 12.87
C TRP A 405 -5.16 0.25 13.06
N VAL A 406 -5.19 1.24 12.17
CA VAL A 406 -4.32 2.43 12.24
C VAL A 406 -4.58 3.22 13.53
N PHE A 407 -5.82 3.26 14.03
CA PHE A 407 -6.18 3.99 15.26
C PHE A 407 -5.62 3.36 16.52
N ILE A 408 -5.21 2.09 16.49
CA ILE A 408 -4.48 1.45 17.60
C ILE A 408 -3.25 2.29 17.96
N GLY A 409 -2.59 2.88 16.95
CA GLY A 409 -1.40 3.72 17.12
C GLY A 409 -1.59 4.91 18.06
N ALA A 410 -2.81 5.45 18.20
CA ALA A 410 -3.08 6.57 19.11
C ALA A 410 -2.69 6.24 20.56
N LEU A 411 -3.00 5.03 21.04
CA LEU A 411 -2.60 4.56 22.38
C LEU A 411 -1.07 4.52 22.55
N GLY A 412 -0.33 4.33 21.46
CA GLY A 412 1.13 4.21 21.42
C GLY A 412 1.87 5.53 21.28
N VAL A 413 1.19 6.64 20.96
CA VAL A 413 1.80 7.97 20.77
C VAL A 413 2.61 8.40 21.99
N ILE A 414 1.98 8.46 23.16
CA ILE A 414 2.64 8.95 24.38
C ILE A 414 3.69 7.96 24.91
N PRO A 415 3.44 6.64 24.97
CA PRO A 415 4.46 5.67 25.34
C PRO A 415 5.72 5.74 24.46
N LEU A 416 5.55 5.86 23.14
CA LEU A 416 6.67 5.99 22.21
C LEU A 416 7.36 7.34 22.36
N TRP A 417 6.62 8.43 22.53
CA TRP A 417 7.19 9.75 22.80
C TRP A 417 8.07 9.76 24.05
N ARG A 418 7.67 9.09 25.12
CA ARG A 418 8.47 9.02 26.35
C ARG A 418 9.73 8.16 26.19
N ALA A 419 9.65 7.09 25.40
CA ALA A 419 10.78 6.20 25.18
C ALA A 419 11.79 6.78 24.17
N GLN A 420 11.30 7.42 23.11
CA GLN A 420 12.09 7.92 21.98
C GLN A 420 11.56 9.29 21.50
N PRO A 421 11.66 10.36 22.32
CA PRO A 421 10.99 11.64 22.04
C PRO A 421 11.41 12.27 20.72
N ARG A 422 12.68 12.15 20.35
CA ARG A 422 13.20 12.67 19.08
C ARG A 422 12.61 11.95 17.88
N ALA A 423 12.62 10.62 17.90
CA ALA A 423 12.07 9.83 16.80
C ALA A 423 10.54 9.99 16.72
N ALA A 424 9.84 9.94 17.85
CA ALA A 424 8.40 10.17 17.91
C ALA A 424 8.02 11.56 17.38
N ALA A 425 8.77 12.62 17.73
CA ALA A 425 8.54 13.96 17.20
C ALA A 425 8.70 14.04 15.68
N ALA A 426 9.76 13.43 15.13
CA ALA A 426 9.97 13.38 13.70
C ALA A 426 8.80 12.67 12.99
N LEU A 427 8.42 11.49 13.49
CA LEU A 427 7.36 10.67 12.91
C LEU A 427 5.98 11.34 13.02
N LEU A 428 5.65 11.96 14.16
CA LEU A 428 4.40 12.71 14.34
C LEU A 428 4.35 13.93 13.43
N LEU A 429 5.43 14.72 13.35
CA LEU A 429 5.46 15.88 12.46
C LEU A 429 5.25 15.44 11.00
N ALA A 430 5.90 14.36 10.58
CA ALA A 430 5.78 13.83 9.23
C ALA A 430 4.36 13.35 8.93
N THR A 431 3.79 12.50 9.80
CA THR A 431 2.48 11.88 9.59
C THR A 431 1.36 12.92 9.74
N ILE A 432 1.26 13.57 10.89
CA ILE A 432 0.20 14.55 11.17
C ILE A 432 0.36 15.82 10.34
N GLY A 433 1.58 16.27 10.09
CA GLY A 433 1.83 17.43 9.23
C GLY A 433 1.43 17.15 7.77
N THR A 434 1.70 15.95 7.26
CA THR A 434 1.27 15.55 5.91
C THR A 434 -0.25 15.42 5.83
N LEU A 435 -0.89 14.80 6.82
CA LEU A 435 -2.35 14.78 6.94
C LEU A 435 -2.94 16.20 6.97
N GLY A 436 -2.33 17.10 7.73
CA GLY A 436 -2.73 18.50 7.80
C GLY A 436 -2.60 19.21 6.46
N GLY A 437 -1.54 18.96 5.69
CA GLY A 437 -1.40 19.50 4.33
C GLY A 437 -2.41 18.90 3.34
N LEU A 438 -2.62 17.59 3.39
CA LEU A 438 -3.59 16.88 2.55
C LEU A 438 -5.04 17.27 2.86
N ALA A 439 -5.33 17.71 4.08
CA ALA A 439 -6.66 18.17 4.46
C ALA A 439 -7.13 19.38 3.65
N PHE A 440 -6.21 20.16 3.06
CA PHE A 440 -6.54 21.27 2.16
C PHE A 440 -6.79 20.83 0.71
N TYR A 441 -6.62 19.54 0.40
CA TYR A 441 -6.89 19.01 -0.92
C TYR A 441 -8.37 18.68 -1.06
N ARG A 442 -8.99 19.13 -2.15
CA ARG A 442 -10.42 18.89 -2.39
C ARG A 442 -10.73 17.41 -2.49
N LEU A 443 -9.92 16.67 -3.25
CA LEU A 443 -10.09 15.24 -3.51
C LEU A 443 -9.47 14.40 -2.39
N TRP A 444 -9.76 14.73 -1.13
CA TRP A 444 -9.16 14.10 0.05
C TRP A 444 -9.36 12.58 0.07
N GLU A 445 -10.44 12.09 -0.54
CA GLU A 445 -10.78 10.67 -0.70
C GLU A 445 -9.83 9.94 -1.66
N GLY A 446 -9.10 10.70 -2.49
CA GLY A 446 -8.19 10.18 -3.48
C GLY A 446 -8.81 10.00 -4.86
N GLY A 447 -10.00 10.52 -5.16
CA GLY A 447 -10.65 10.34 -6.46
C GLY A 447 -10.86 8.86 -6.82
N TRP A 448 -10.76 8.49 -8.10
CA TRP A 448 -10.97 7.12 -8.57
C TRP A 448 -9.76 6.21 -8.28
N ALA A 449 -9.57 5.87 -7.01
CA ALA A 449 -8.49 5.03 -6.52
C ALA A 449 -8.90 4.24 -5.26
N PRO A 450 -8.12 3.23 -4.83
CA PRO A 450 -8.36 2.53 -3.58
C PRO A 450 -8.43 3.49 -2.38
N PRO A 451 -9.27 3.20 -1.37
CA PRO A 451 -9.49 4.09 -0.24
C PRO A 451 -8.20 4.35 0.53
N ASN A 452 -8.07 5.55 1.08
CA ASN A 452 -6.91 6.02 1.82
C ASN A 452 -5.59 6.00 1.04
N ARG A 453 -5.62 6.09 -0.30
CA ARG A 453 -4.37 6.06 -1.10
C ARG A 453 -3.35 7.10 -0.66
N TYR A 454 -3.77 8.30 -0.26
CA TYR A 454 -2.84 9.34 0.17
C TYR A 454 -2.13 9.06 1.50
N LEU A 455 -2.59 8.04 2.25
CA LEU A 455 -2.02 7.68 3.55
C LEU A 455 -0.97 6.59 3.44
N VAL A 456 -0.94 5.83 2.34
CA VAL A 456 0.01 4.72 2.15
C VAL A 456 1.46 5.17 2.27
N ASP A 457 1.76 6.38 1.80
CA ASP A 457 3.11 6.93 1.72
C ASP A 457 3.67 7.21 3.13
N VAL A 458 2.80 7.57 4.07
CA VAL A 458 3.15 7.90 5.47
C VAL A 458 2.86 6.78 6.45
N LEU A 459 2.13 5.73 6.05
CA LEU A 459 1.74 4.63 6.92
C LEU A 459 2.94 3.86 7.53
N PRO A 460 4.05 3.61 6.79
CA PRO A 460 5.29 3.08 7.39
C PRO A 460 5.84 3.93 8.54
N LEU A 461 5.65 5.26 8.49
CA LEU A 461 6.09 6.19 9.53
C LEU A 461 5.15 6.16 10.75
N TRP A 462 3.89 5.79 10.56
CA TRP A 462 2.92 5.62 11.64
C TRP A 462 3.01 4.25 12.34
N ALA A 463 3.45 3.20 11.63
CA ALA A 463 3.53 1.84 12.15
C ALA A 463 4.29 1.66 13.49
N PRO A 464 5.37 2.41 13.81
CA PRO A 464 6.01 2.37 15.13
C PRO A 464 5.05 2.69 16.30
N PHE A 465 4.07 3.58 16.10
CA PHE A 465 3.07 3.89 17.13
C PHE A 465 2.12 2.72 17.36
N VAL A 466 1.73 2.00 16.31
CA VAL A 466 0.93 0.77 16.42
C VAL A 466 1.70 -0.31 17.18
N GLY A 467 2.98 -0.50 16.88
CA GLY A 467 3.85 -1.42 17.61
C GLY A 467 3.97 -1.07 19.10
N ALA A 468 4.15 0.22 19.41
CA ALA A 468 4.18 0.71 20.78
C ALA A 468 2.85 0.51 21.51
N ALA A 469 1.72 0.78 20.85
CA ALA A 469 0.38 0.60 21.41
C ALA A 469 0.11 -0.86 21.79
N LEU A 470 0.39 -1.79 20.86
CA LEU A 470 0.23 -3.23 21.10
C LEU A 470 1.15 -3.72 22.23
N ALA A 471 2.34 -3.14 22.38
CA ALA A 471 3.26 -3.49 23.46
C ALA A 471 2.77 -3.01 24.84
N VAL A 472 2.01 -1.91 24.91
CA VAL A 472 1.50 -1.37 26.17
C VAL A 472 0.05 -1.75 26.49
N ALA A 473 -0.64 -2.44 25.58
CA ALA A 473 -1.98 -2.96 25.79
C ALA A 473 -1.97 -4.07 26.87
N ARG A 474 -2.38 -3.72 28.09
CA ARG A 474 -2.34 -4.61 29.26
C ARG A 474 -3.71 -5.17 29.60
N SER A 475 -4.78 -4.41 29.40
CA SER A 475 -6.12 -4.89 29.74
C SER A 475 -6.68 -5.81 28.66
N VAL A 476 -7.56 -6.73 29.06
CA VAL A 476 -8.29 -7.59 28.12
C VAL A 476 -9.12 -6.75 27.15
N TRP A 477 -9.71 -5.65 27.63
CA TRP A 477 -10.48 -4.71 26.81
C TRP A 477 -9.65 -4.01 25.73
N GLU A 478 -8.47 -3.50 26.05
CA GLU A 478 -7.57 -2.88 25.07
C GLU A 478 -7.20 -3.86 23.95
N ARG A 479 -6.90 -5.10 24.33
CA ARG A 479 -6.56 -6.17 23.37
C ARG A 479 -7.76 -6.60 22.55
N ALA A 480 -8.94 -6.68 23.15
CA ALA A 480 -10.18 -7.00 22.44
C ALA A 480 -10.51 -5.91 21.41
N VAL A 481 -10.42 -4.64 21.78
CA VAL A 481 -10.63 -3.51 20.84
C VAL A 481 -9.61 -3.55 19.70
N ALA A 482 -8.32 -3.74 20.01
CA ALA A 482 -7.29 -3.89 18.98
C ALA A 482 -7.57 -5.08 18.04
N ALA A 483 -8.00 -6.22 18.60
CA ALA A 483 -8.36 -7.40 17.82
C ALA A 483 -9.58 -7.15 16.92
N VAL A 484 -10.60 -6.42 17.41
CA VAL A 484 -11.77 -6.02 16.60
C VAL A 484 -11.34 -5.10 15.45
N PHE A 485 -10.48 -4.11 15.71
CA PHE A 485 -9.98 -3.22 14.67
C PHE A 485 -9.16 -3.96 13.61
N VAL A 486 -8.29 -4.89 14.03
CA VAL A 486 -7.53 -5.74 13.11
C VAL A 486 -8.46 -6.67 12.32
N ALA A 487 -9.44 -7.30 12.98
CA ALA A 487 -10.40 -8.20 12.33
C ALA A 487 -11.25 -7.47 11.28
N TRP A 488 -11.77 -6.29 11.61
CA TRP A 488 -12.50 -5.47 10.64
C TRP A 488 -11.63 -5.08 9.45
N SER A 489 -10.41 -4.60 9.71
CA SER A 489 -9.45 -4.26 8.66
C SER A 489 -9.11 -5.47 7.78
N ALA A 490 -9.03 -6.67 8.36
CA ALA A 490 -8.81 -7.91 7.62
C ALA A 490 -10.01 -8.25 6.73
N ILE A 491 -11.25 -8.08 7.21
CA ILE A 491 -12.46 -8.25 6.39
C ILE A 491 -12.46 -7.29 5.20
N ALA A 492 -12.21 -6.00 5.43
CA ALA A 492 -12.13 -5.00 4.37
C ALA A 492 -10.99 -5.34 3.38
N THR A 493 -9.85 -5.80 3.87
CA THR A 493 -8.72 -6.21 3.02
C THR A 493 -9.04 -7.44 2.18
N ILE A 494 -9.69 -8.45 2.76
CA ILE A 494 -10.16 -9.63 2.04
C ILE A 494 -11.10 -9.19 0.92
N ALA A 495 -12.06 -8.32 1.22
CA ALA A 495 -12.99 -7.81 0.22
C ALA A 495 -12.28 -7.07 -0.92
N PHE A 496 -11.35 -6.16 -0.61
CA PHE A 496 -10.62 -5.39 -1.63
C PHE A 496 -9.60 -6.22 -2.43
N LEU A 497 -8.96 -7.23 -1.84
CA LEU A 497 -8.06 -8.11 -2.59
C LEU A 497 -8.82 -9.15 -3.40
N ALA A 498 -9.95 -9.66 -2.89
CA ALA A 498 -10.80 -10.61 -3.58
C ALA A 498 -11.52 -9.97 -4.77
N VAL A 499 -12.04 -8.76 -4.59
CA VAL A 499 -12.77 -8.03 -5.61
C VAL A 499 -12.18 -6.63 -5.75
N PRO A 500 -11.07 -6.46 -6.50
CA PRO A 500 -10.35 -5.18 -6.60
C PRO A 500 -11.24 -4.00 -7.00
N THR A 501 -12.27 -4.23 -7.82
CA THR A 501 -13.22 -3.19 -8.21
C THR A 501 -14.00 -2.61 -7.04
N TRP A 502 -14.16 -3.32 -5.92
CA TRP A 502 -14.83 -2.79 -4.72
C TRP A 502 -14.01 -1.71 -4.00
N SER A 503 -12.71 -1.62 -4.28
CA SER A 503 -11.87 -0.53 -3.79
C SER A 503 -12.07 0.78 -4.56
N TYR A 504 -12.79 0.77 -5.68
CA TYR A 504 -13.08 1.95 -6.49
C TYR A 504 -14.55 2.37 -6.34
N SER A 505 -14.78 3.61 -5.95
CA SER A 505 -16.10 4.22 -5.95
C SER A 505 -16.02 5.73 -6.08
N ALA A 506 -17.08 6.35 -6.60
CA ALA A 506 -17.24 7.80 -6.65
C ALA A 506 -18.05 8.37 -5.47
N GLU A 507 -18.92 7.57 -4.84
CA GLU A 507 -19.89 8.06 -3.85
C GLU A 507 -19.91 7.20 -2.58
N GLU A 508 -20.28 5.91 -2.71
CA GLU A 508 -20.30 4.97 -1.59
C GLU A 508 -19.44 3.74 -1.89
N SER A 509 -18.65 3.28 -0.92
CA SER A 509 -17.87 2.06 -1.09
C SER A 509 -18.77 0.87 -1.41
N ARG A 510 -18.42 0.07 -2.41
CA ARG A 510 -19.11 -1.20 -2.70
C ARG A 510 -19.13 -2.14 -1.49
N LEU A 511 -18.14 -2.04 -0.60
CA LEU A 511 -18.13 -2.76 0.67
C LEU A 511 -19.37 -2.42 1.51
N LEU A 512 -19.75 -1.14 1.59
CA LEU A 512 -20.96 -0.70 2.30
C LEU A 512 -22.23 -1.24 1.65
N GLU A 513 -22.31 -1.23 0.32
CA GLU A 513 -23.49 -1.75 -0.40
C GLU A 513 -23.73 -3.23 -0.10
N VAL A 514 -22.66 -4.02 -0.01
CA VAL A 514 -22.72 -5.46 0.31
C VAL A 514 -23.09 -5.71 1.77
N LEU A 515 -22.75 -4.80 2.67
CA LEU A 515 -23.07 -4.89 4.10
C LEU A 515 -24.47 -4.37 4.44
N ARG A 516 -25.05 -3.50 3.61
CA ARG A 516 -26.37 -2.88 3.82
C ARG A 516 -27.52 -3.88 4.04
N PRO A 517 -27.56 -5.07 3.40
CA PRO A 517 -28.59 -6.07 3.67
C PRO A 517 -28.51 -6.72 5.05
N LEU A 518 -27.41 -6.55 5.79
CA LEU A 518 -27.30 -7.06 7.16
C LEU A 518 -28.33 -6.36 8.07
N PRO A 519 -28.91 -7.06 9.07
CA PRO A 519 -29.88 -6.45 9.98
C PRO A 519 -29.36 -5.22 10.72
N ILE A 520 -28.04 -5.14 10.89
CA ILE A 520 -27.33 -4.01 11.48
C ILE A 520 -26.18 -3.67 10.53
N ASP A 521 -26.26 -2.51 9.88
CA ASP A 521 -25.16 -1.98 9.09
C ASP A 521 -24.01 -1.60 10.06
N PRO A 522 -22.86 -2.30 10.02
CA PRO A 522 -21.78 -2.11 10.97
C PRO A 522 -21.08 -0.75 10.82
N LEU A 523 -21.35 0.00 9.76
CA LEU A 523 -20.73 1.30 9.48
C LEU A 523 -21.73 2.47 9.46
N SER A 524 -23.02 2.24 9.75
CA SER A 524 -24.03 3.31 9.74
C SER A 524 -23.80 4.39 10.80
N TRP A 525 -23.06 4.07 11.87
CA TRP A 525 -22.68 5.00 12.92
C TRP A 525 -21.50 5.90 12.54
N LEU A 526 -20.76 5.58 11.48
CA LEU A 526 -19.70 6.43 10.95
C LEU A 526 -20.30 7.56 10.08
N PRO A 527 -19.72 8.76 10.12
CA PRO A 527 -20.15 9.85 9.27
C PRO A 527 -19.92 9.53 7.78
N SER A 528 -20.75 10.13 6.92
CA SER A 528 -20.51 10.17 5.48
C SER A 528 -20.32 11.61 5.02
N PHE A 529 -19.23 11.86 4.30
CA PHE A 529 -18.87 13.17 3.77
C PHE A 529 -19.31 13.35 2.30
N HIS A 530 -19.88 12.31 1.67
CA HIS A 530 -20.39 12.34 0.29
C HIS A 530 -21.92 12.49 0.20
N VAL A 531 -22.66 12.17 1.27
CA VAL A 531 -24.13 12.24 1.26
C VAL A 531 -24.58 13.68 1.44
N VAL A 532 -25.17 14.26 0.38
CA VAL A 532 -25.75 15.61 0.40
C VAL A 532 -26.83 15.71 1.49
N GLY A 533 -26.72 16.69 2.38
CA GLY A 533 -27.70 16.97 3.45
C GLY A 533 -27.40 16.32 4.80
N ALA A 534 -26.43 15.40 4.89
CA ALA A 534 -25.93 14.95 6.19
C ALA A 534 -25.00 16.03 6.80
N SER A 535 -25.07 16.24 8.12
CA SER A 535 -24.05 17.01 8.86
C SER A 535 -23.07 16.04 9.51
N PRO A 536 -21.98 15.61 8.83
CA PRO A 536 -21.07 14.61 9.36
C PRO A 536 -20.21 15.12 10.53
N LEU A 537 -20.15 16.44 10.72
CA LEU A 537 -19.21 17.08 11.64
C LEU A 537 -19.37 16.66 13.12
N PRO A 538 -20.57 16.62 13.72
CA PRO A 538 -20.69 16.28 15.15
C PRO A 538 -20.19 14.86 15.47
N GLY A 539 -20.53 13.89 14.63
CA GLY A 539 -20.08 12.50 14.77
C GLY A 539 -18.56 12.39 14.58
N ALA A 540 -18.01 13.02 13.54
CA ALA A 540 -16.58 13.01 13.28
C ALA A 540 -15.77 13.69 14.40
N VAL A 541 -16.25 14.82 14.93
CA VAL A 541 -15.61 15.52 16.05
C VAL A 541 -15.65 14.66 17.32
N ALA A 542 -16.76 13.98 17.60
CA ALA A 542 -16.83 13.05 18.74
C ALA A 542 -15.79 11.92 18.61
N LEU A 543 -15.62 11.35 17.42
CA LEU A 543 -14.59 10.33 17.17
C LEU A 543 -13.16 10.88 17.31
N ALA A 544 -12.92 12.10 16.85
CA ALA A 544 -11.64 12.79 17.05
C ALA A 544 -11.34 13.00 18.54
N VAL A 545 -12.32 13.41 19.34
CA VAL A 545 -12.18 13.56 20.80
C VAL A 545 -11.87 12.23 21.46
N VAL A 546 -12.55 11.14 21.07
CA VAL A 546 -12.25 9.79 21.56
C VAL A 546 -10.81 9.40 21.22
N LEU A 547 -10.35 9.67 20.00
CA LEU A 547 -8.98 9.36 19.58
C LEU A 547 -7.92 10.10 20.41
N VAL A 548 -8.14 11.39 20.67
CA VAL A 548 -7.30 12.20 21.58
C VAL A 548 -7.35 11.62 23.00
N GLY A 549 -8.53 11.25 23.48
CA GLY A 549 -8.73 10.60 24.78
C GLY A 549 -7.93 9.29 24.91
N VAL A 550 -7.91 8.46 23.87
CA VAL A 550 -7.11 7.21 23.81
C VAL A 550 -5.61 7.52 23.87
N ALA A 551 -5.15 8.53 23.14
CA ALA A 551 -3.76 8.94 23.20
C ALA A 551 -3.37 9.44 24.60
N VAL A 552 -4.19 10.29 25.22
CA VAL A 552 -4.01 10.79 26.59
C VAL A 552 -4.05 9.64 27.61
N PHE A 553 -4.92 8.65 27.43
CA PHE A 553 -4.94 7.47 28.29
C PHE A 553 -3.61 6.69 28.26
N GLY A 554 -2.92 6.71 27.11
CA GLY A 554 -1.54 6.21 26.96
C GLY A 554 -0.52 6.84 27.93
N THR A 555 -0.79 8.02 28.53
CA THR A 555 0.05 8.62 29.59
C THR A 555 0.21 7.73 30.83
N ARG A 556 -0.67 6.75 31.06
CA ARG A 556 -0.55 5.83 32.20
C ARG A 556 0.36 4.64 31.89
N ARG A 557 0.86 4.55 30.65
CA ARG A 557 1.66 3.45 30.16
C ARG A 557 3.11 3.88 29.94
N ARG A 558 4.02 2.91 30.01
CA ARG A 558 5.44 3.05 29.68
C ARG A 558 5.89 1.84 28.88
N LEU A 559 6.65 2.07 27.82
CA LEU A 559 7.40 1.02 27.15
C LEU A 559 8.54 0.62 28.09
N VAL A 560 8.61 -0.66 28.42
CA VAL A 560 9.70 -1.20 29.25
C VAL A 560 10.90 -1.39 28.34
N THR A 561 11.83 -0.43 28.31
CA THR A 561 13.08 -0.59 27.57
C THR A 561 13.87 -1.75 28.19
N ALA A 562 14.16 -2.76 27.38
CA ALA A 562 15.03 -3.86 27.75
C ALA A 562 16.46 -3.39 28.00
#